data_AF-A0A433DBJ8-F1
#
_entry.id   AF-A0A433DBJ8-F1
#
_cell.length_a   1.000
_cell.length_b   1.000
_cell.length_c   1.000
_cell.angle_alpha   90.00
_cell.angle_beta   90.00
_cell.angle_gamma   90.00
#
_symmetry.space_group_name_H-M   'P 1'
#
loop_
_entity.id
_entity.type
_entity.pdbx_description
1 polymer ?
#
loop_
_entity_poly.entity_id
_entity_poly.type
_entity_poly.pdbx_seq_one_letter_code
_entity_poly.pdbx_strand_id
1 'polypeptide(L)'
;MELPRKKILTKDDLAHFHSSPAYAEYVAFVEQLNRSVQGLTIQADLVQSHVVTSILSILDTLTQWSADIPPVENKLSRFGNPAFRDFYDKVAEVNRFPSLQVPCTSTCPHLFRFDHLCRTPKT
;
A
#
# COMPACT_ATOMS: atom_id res chain seq x y z
N MET A 1 -5.58 -19.19 4.19
CA MET A 1 -4.77 -18.28 3.35
C MET A 1 -3.32 -18.61 3.64
N GLU A 2 -2.52 -18.92 2.62
CA GLU A 2 -1.10 -19.27 2.77
C GLU A 2 -0.26 -17.98 2.94
N LEU A 3 0.76 -17.98 3.82
CA LEU A 3 1.65 -16.82 3.96
C LEU A 3 2.41 -16.57 2.65
N PRO A 4 2.50 -15.32 2.15
CA PRO A 4 3.24 -15.00 0.93
C PRO A 4 4.69 -15.48 1.00
N ARG A 5 5.18 -16.07 -0.08
CA ARG A 5 6.58 -16.52 -0.22
C ARG A 5 7.13 -16.08 -1.56
N LYS A 6 8.45 -15.96 -1.65
CA LYS A 6 9.13 -15.73 -2.93
C LYS A 6 8.86 -16.90 -3.88
N LYS A 7 8.21 -16.63 -5.01
CA LYS A 7 7.90 -17.63 -6.06
C LYS A 7 8.58 -17.36 -7.42
N ILE A 8 9.19 -16.19 -7.60
CA ILE A 8 9.87 -15.81 -8.85
C ILE A 8 11.39 -15.87 -8.62
N LEU A 9 12.03 -16.89 -9.17
CA LEU A 9 13.49 -17.12 -9.07
C LEU A 9 14.15 -17.21 -10.44
N THR A 10 13.41 -17.69 -11.43
CA THR A 10 13.86 -17.93 -12.80
C THR A 10 13.01 -17.17 -13.82
N LYS A 11 13.41 -17.20 -15.09
CA LYS A 11 12.63 -16.61 -16.19
C LYS A 11 11.31 -17.36 -16.40
N ASP A 12 11.30 -18.67 -16.20
CA ASP A 12 10.09 -19.48 -16.35
C ASP A 12 9.08 -19.17 -15.23
N ASP A 13 9.55 -18.95 -14.00
CA ASP A 13 8.68 -18.49 -12.90
C ASP A 13 8.05 -17.12 -13.21
N LEU A 14 8.82 -16.23 -13.86
CA LEU A 14 8.30 -14.93 -14.29
C LEU A 14 7.23 -15.08 -15.36
N ALA A 15 7.43 -15.98 -16.34
CA ALA A 15 6.41 -16.29 -17.34
C ALA A 15 5.14 -16.85 -16.68
N HIS A 16 5.29 -17.74 -15.70
CA HIS A 16 4.18 -18.26 -14.92
C HIS A 16 3.46 -17.16 -14.12
N PHE A 17 4.21 -16.22 -13.53
CA PHE A 17 3.64 -15.07 -12.85
C PHE A 17 2.80 -14.22 -13.81
N HIS A 18 3.29 -13.92 -15.02
CA HIS A 18 2.52 -13.15 -16.00
C HIS A 18 1.19 -13.81 -16.41
N SER A 19 1.13 -15.15 -16.43
CA SER A 19 -0.12 -15.89 -16.67
C SER A 19 -0.99 -16.10 -15.42
N SER A 20 -0.53 -15.66 -14.24
CA SER A 20 -1.20 -15.95 -12.98
C SER A 20 -2.36 -14.99 -12.68
N PRO A 21 -3.38 -15.43 -11.92
CA PRO A 21 -4.45 -14.54 -11.45
C PRO A 21 -3.93 -13.35 -10.64
N ALA A 22 -2.89 -13.55 -9.81
CA ALA A 22 -2.30 -12.49 -9.00
C ALA A 22 -1.73 -11.34 -9.85
N TYR A 23 -1.13 -11.66 -11.00
CA TYR A 23 -0.65 -10.64 -11.94
C TYR A 23 -1.83 -9.88 -12.57
N ALA A 24 -2.86 -10.59 -13.03
CA ALA A 24 -4.04 -9.98 -13.62
C ALA A 24 -4.76 -9.05 -12.63
N GLU A 25 -4.93 -9.49 -11.38
CA GLU A 25 -5.51 -8.69 -10.29
C GLU A 25 -4.67 -7.45 -9.96
N TYR A 26 -3.34 -7.60 -9.88
CA TYR A 26 -2.44 -6.49 -9.61
C TYR A 26 -2.51 -5.41 -10.70
N VAL A 27 -2.46 -5.81 -11.98
CA VAL A 27 -2.55 -4.87 -13.10
C VAL A 27 -3.92 -4.21 -13.14
N ALA A 28 -5.01 -4.96 -12.97
CA ALA A 28 -6.36 -4.42 -12.95
C ALA A 28 -6.54 -3.38 -11.83
N PHE A 29 -5.96 -3.62 -10.65
CA PHE A 29 -5.98 -2.66 -9.54
C PHE A 29 -5.26 -1.35 -9.90
N VAL A 30 -4.06 -1.43 -10.48
CA VAL A 30 -3.31 -0.23 -10.91
C VAL A 30 -4.08 0.56 -11.97
N GLU A 31 -4.65 -0.12 -12.97
CA GLU A 31 -5.43 0.55 -14.00
C GLU A 31 -6.69 1.22 -13.45
N GLN A 32 -7.35 0.59 -12.48
CA GLN A 32 -8.52 1.14 -11.83
C GLN A 32 -8.18 2.42 -11.04
N LEU A 33 -7.08 2.42 -10.30
CA LEU A 33 -6.57 3.62 -9.62
C LEU A 33 -6.25 4.74 -10.63
N ASN A 34 -5.62 4.40 -11.75
CA ASN A 34 -5.31 5.36 -12.80
C ASN A 34 -6.61 6.00 -13.34
N ARG A 35 -7.62 5.19 -13.68
CA ARG A 35 -8.91 5.68 -14.17
C ARG A 35 -9.63 6.56 -13.14
N SER A 36 -9.55 6.22 -11.85
CA SER A 36 -10.27 6.96 -10.80
C SER A 36 -9.76 8.38 -10.55
N VAL A 37 -8.54 8.70 -10.99
CA VAL A 37 -7.92 10.01 -10.75
C VAL A 37 -7.77 10.88 -12.00
N GLN A 38 -8.26 10.42 -13.15
CA GLN A 38 -8.19 11.20 -14.40
C GLN A 38 -8.96 12.51 -14.29
N GLY A 39 -8.30 13.61 -14.67
CA GLY A 39 -8.89 14.96 -14.62
C GLY A 39 -8.97 15.56 -13.22
N LEU A 40 -8.47 14.88 -12.18
CA LEU A 40 -8.40 15.41 -10.82
C LEU A 40 -7.03 16.03 -10.54
N THR A 41 -7.02 17.08 -9.72
CA THR A 41 -5.80 17.62 -9.14
C THR A 41 -5.55 16.97 -7.78
N ILE A 42 -4.33 17.12 -7.24
CA ILE A 42 -3.99 16.65 -5.90
C ILE A 42 -4.86 17.33 -4.82
N GLN A 43 -5.32 18.55 -5.08
CA GLN A 43 -6.17 19.35 -4.19
C GLN A 43 -7.68 19.10 -4.42
N ALA A 44 -8.07 18.13 -5.23
CA ALA A 44 -9.48 17.79 -5.42
C ALA A 44 -10.13 17.42 -4.08
N ASP A 45 -11.33 17.95 -3.83
CA ASP A 45 -12.11 17.60 -2.65
C ASP A 45 -12.69 16.18 -2.79
N LEU A 46 -12.21 15.26 -1.96
CA LEU A 46 -12.54 13.85 -2.00
C LEU A 46 -12.97 13.36 -0.62
N VAL A 47 -13.97 12.48 -0.60
CA VAL A 47 -14.44 11.85 0.64
C VAL A 47 -13.35 10.93 1.18
N GLN A 48 -12.88 11.22 2.39
CA GLN A 48 -11.96 10.34 3.12
C GLN A 48 -12.76 9.27 3.85
N SER A 49 -12.56 8.00 3.46
CA SER A 49 -13.13 6.88 4.20
C SER A 49 -12.31 6.59 5.45
N HIS A 50 -12.92 5.90 6.43
CA HIS A 50 -12.21 5.43 7.63
C HIS A 50 -10.95 4.63 7.27
N VAL A 51 -11.01 3.78 6.23
CA VAL A 51 -9.84 3.00 5.78
C VAL A 51 -8.70 3.90 5.29
N VAL A 52 -9.02 4.98 4.56
CA VAL A 52 -8.01 5.95 4.10
C VAL A 52 -7.37 6.64 5.31
N THR A 53 -8.17 7.12 6.25
CA THR A 53 -7.66 7.77 7.47
C THR A 53 -6.80 6.81 8.32
N SER A 54 -7.18 5.53 8.40
CA SER A 54 -6.38 4.49 9.05
C SER A 54 -5.02 4.30 8.38
N ILE A 55 -4.98 4.23 7.05
CA ILE A 55 -3.73 4.10 6.29
C ILE A 55 -2.83 5.33 6.51
N LEU A 56 -3.41 6.54 6.47
CA LEU A 56 -2.67 7.78 6.74
C LEU A 56 -2.04 7.76 8.14
N SER A 57 -2.79 7.34 9.17
CA SER A 57 -2.26 7.20 10.54
C SER A 57 -1.07 6.24 10.64
N ILE A 58 -1.04 5.17 9.84
CA ILE A 58 0.13 4.28 9.78
C ILE A 58 1.32 5.01 9.18
N LEU A 59 1.12 5.72 8.07
CA LEU A 59 2.18 6.47 7.40
C LEU A 59 2.75 7.57 8.31
N ASP A 60 1.89 8.24 9.08
CA ASP A 60 2.31 9.22 10.10
C ASP A 60 3.16 8.55 11.20
N THR A 61 2.75 7.37 11.68
CA THR A 61 3.49 6.60 12.67
C THR A 61 4.88 6.19 12.16
N LEU A 62 4.95 5.69 10.92
CA LEU A 62 6.22 5.34 10.27
C LEU A 62 7.11 6.57 10.08
N THR A 63 6.52 7.69 9.68
CA THR A 63 7.23 8.97 9.54
C THR A 63 7.81 9.43 10.88
N GLN A 64 7.03 9.34 11.96
CA GLN A 64 7.52 9.67 13.30
C GLN A 64 8.68 8.77 13.72
N TRP A 65 8.59 7.46 13.52
CA TRP A 65 9.70 6.55 13.85
C TRP A 65 10.96 6.83 13.05
N SER A 66 10.84 7.27 11.80
CA SER A 66 12.00 7.70 11.02
C SER A 66 12.67 8.95 11.60
N ALA A 67 11.92 9.84 12.25
CA ALA A 67 12.46 11.00 12.95
C ALA A 67 13.09 10.62 14.30
N ASP A 68 12.48 9.66 15.01
CA ASP A 68 12.97 9.15 16.30
C ASP A 68 14.25 8.32 16.17
N ILE A 69 14.54 7.79 14.97
CA ILE A 69 15.68 6.92 14.66
C ILE A 69 16.59 7.65 13.67
N PRO A 70 17.39 8.63 14.14
CA PRO A 70 18.21 9.43 13.26
C PRO A 70 19.36 8.60 12.65
N PRO A 71 19.90 9.02 11.50
CA PRO A 71 21.09 8.41 10.93
C PRO A 71 22.27 8.43 11.92
N VAL A 72 22.96 7.30 12.04
CA VAL A 72 24.19 7.22 12.85
C VAL A 72 25.42 7.58 12.01
N GLU A 73 26.52 7.95 12.68
CA GLU A 73 27.79 8.23 11.99
C GLU A 73 28.29 6.99 11.23
N ASN A 74 28.41 7.11 9.90
CA ASN A 74 28.72 6.00 9.00
C ASN A 74 29.89 6.34 8.06
N LYS A 75 30.98 6.90 8.60
CA LYS A 75 32.11 7.42 7.80
C LYS A 75 32.84 6.36 6.95
N LEU A 76 32.69 5.08 7.29
CA LEU A 76 33.39 3.98 6.62
C LEU A 76 32.60 3.35 5.45
N SER A 77 31.33 3.71 5.27
CA SER A 77 30.47 3.16 4.22
C SER A 77 29.73 4.25 3.45
N ARG A 78 29.67 4.09 2.13
CA ARG A 78 28.87 4.95 1.22
C ARG A 78 27.48 4.37 0.91
N PHE A 79 27.16 3.22 1.50
CA PHE A 79 25.88 2.54 1.32
C PHE A 79 24.92 2.90 2.46
N GLY A 80 23.76 2.25 2.52
CA GLY A 80 22.69 2.56 3.47
C GLY A 80 23.16 2.73 4.93
N ASN A 81 22.54 3.69 5.61
CA ASN A 81 22.84 3.97 7.02
C ASN A 81 22.39 2.80 7.93
N PRO A 82 23.22 2.33 8.87
CA PRO A 82 22.85 1.25 9.78
C PRO A 82 21.57 1.50 10.60
N ALA A 83 21.23 2.76 10.92
CA ALA A 83 20.02 3.13 11.65
C ALA A 83 18.72 2.69 10.95
N PHE A 84 18.77 2.42 9.63
CA PHE A 84 17.64 1.84 8.92
C PHE A 84 17.25 0.45 9.45
N ARG A 85 18.20 -0.31 10.00
CA ARG A 85 17.92 -1.61 10.63
C ARG A 85 17.08 -1.42 11.89
N ASP A 86 17.45 -0.49 12.74
CA ASP A 86 16.71 -0.18 13.97
C ASP A 86 15.28 0.29 13.64
N PHE A 87 15.14 1.11 12.58
CA PHE A 87 13.82 1.49 12.05
C PHE A 87 13.03 0.28 11.56
N TYR A 88 13.65 -0.59 10.76
CA TYR A 88 12.98 -1.75 10.18
C TYR A 88 12.58 -2.79 11.23
N ASP A 89 13.44 -3.03 12.23
CA ASP A 89 13.16 -3.94 13.34
C ASP A 89 11.98 -3.42 14.17
N LYS A 90 11.92 -2.11 14.45
CA LYS A 90 10.76 -1.48 15.10
C LYS A 90 9.47 -1.65 14.29
N VAL A 91 9.54 -1.56 12.96
CA VAL A 91 8.39 -1.84 12.08
C VAL A 91 7.99 -3.33 12.15
N ALA A 92 8.96 -4.24 12.17
CA ALA A 92 8.71 -5.68 12.20
C ALA A 92 8.12 -6.17 13.53
N GLU A 93 8.41 -5.48 14.65
CA GLU A 93 7.80 -5.76 15.95
C GLU A 93 6.28 -5.49 15.98
N VAL A 94 5.78 -4.65 15.06
CA VAL A 94 4.36 -4.28 15.00
C VAL A 94 3.56 -5.33 14.24
N ASN A 95 3.05 -6.31 14.98
CA ASN A 95 2.22 -7.38 14.43
C ASN A 95 0.86 -6.89 13.86
N ARG A 96 0.35 -5.76 14.37
CA ARG A 96 -0.86 -5.09 13.84
C ARG A 96 -0.86 -3.63 14.25
N PHE A 97 -1.06 -2.71 13.30
CA PHE A 97 -1.35 -1.32 13.62
C PHE A 97 -2.75 -1.21 14.23
N PRO A 98 -2.92 -0.61 15.42
CA PRO A 98 -4.25 -0.44 16.04
C PRO A 98 -5.24 0.29 15.14
N SER A 99 -4.76 1.20 14.29
CA SER A 99 -5.56 1.95 13.32
C SER A 99 -6.15 1.08 12.19
N LEU A 100 -5.59 -0.10 11.91
CA LEU A 100 -6.12 -1.06 10.90
C LEU A 100 -7.19 -2.00 11.45
N GLN A 101 -8.00 -1.55 12.40
CA GLN A 101 -9.24 -2.24 12.72
C GLN A 101 -10.27 -1.91 11.64
N VAL A 102 -10.29 -2.70 10.56
CA VAL A 102 -11.39 -2.65 9.61
C VAL A 102 -12.57 -3.35 10.28
N PRO A 103 -13.65 -2.65 10.67
CA PRO A 103 -14.86 -3.33 11.09
C PRO A 103 -15.34 -4.12 9.87
N CYS A 104 -15.18 -5.44 9.91
CA CYS A 104 -15.78 -6.34 8.95
C CYS A 104 -17.28 -6.28 9.19
N THR A 105 -17.97 -5.32 8.57
CA THR A 105 -19.42 -5.39 8.45
C THR A 105 -19.69 -6.42 7.38
N SER A 106 -20.11 -7.59 7.83
CA SER A 106 -20.52 -8.72 7.02
C SER A 106 -21.50 -8.29 5.92
N THR A 107 -21.35 -8.91 4.75
CA THR A 107 -22.21 -8.85 3.54
C THR A 107 -22.14 -7.60 2.66
N CYS A 108 -21.11 -7.50 1.82
CA CYS A 108 -21.20 -6.77 0.55
C CYS A 108 -20.54 -7.58 -0.58
N PRO A 109 -21.29 -8.42 -1.31
CA PRO A 109 -20.77 -9.17 -2.46
C PRO A 109 -20.36 -8.27 -3.65
N HIS A 110 -20.61 -6.97 -3.57
CA HIS A 110 -20.50 -6.03 -4.69
C HIS A 110 -19.32 -5.05 -4.62
N LEU A 111 -18.46 -5.15 -3.59
CA LEU A 111 -17.41 -4.15 -3.32
C LEU A 111 -16.20 -4.18 -4.27
N PHE A 112 -16.23 -5.01 -5.31
CA PHE A 112 -15.25 -4.97 -6.41
C PHE A 112 -15.73 -4.20 -7.66
N ARG A 113 -16.92 -3.55 -7.62
CA ARG A 113 -17.33 -2.57 -8.65
C ARG A 113 -17.31 -1.16 -8.09
N PHE A 114 -16.27 -0.41 -8.42
CA PHE A 114 -16.22 1.05 -8.21
C PHE A 114 -16.84 1.83 -9.39
N ASP A 115 -17.75 1.22 -10.16
CA ASP A 115 -18.40 1.82 -11.34
C ASP A 115 -19.23 3.08 -11.01
N HIS A 116 -19.46 3.38 -9.73
CA HIS A 116 -20.24 4.55 -9.30
C HIS A 116 -19.44 5.86 -9.14
N LEU A 117 -18.12 5.86 -9.35
CA LEU A 117 -17.32 7.10 -9.26
C LEU A 117 -17.19 7.86 -10.58
N CYS A 118 -17.69 7.32 -11.70
CA CYS A 118 -17.82 8.09 -12.94
C CYS A 118 -18.99 9.09 -12.81
N ARG A 119 -18.73 10.27 -12.25
CA ARG A 119 -19.64 11.40 -12.38
C ARG A 119 -19.80 11.73 -13.86
N THR A 120 -21.03 11.69 -14.35
CA THR A 120 -21.39 12.24 -15.66
C THR A 120 -21.03 13.72 -15.70
N PRO A 121 -20.44 14.25 -16.79
CA PRO A 121 -20.25 15.68 -16.93
C PRO A 121 -21.62 16.38 -16.91
N LYS A 122 -21.74 17.42 -16.06
CA LYS A 122 -22.87 18.35 -16.12
C LYS A 122 -22.66 19.26 -17.34
N THR A 123 -23.57 19.13 -18.31
CA THR A 123 -23.89 20.00 -19.46
C THR A 123 -22.74 20.53 -20.29
#